data_AF-A0A9W9YZR4-F1
#
_entry.id   AF-A0A9W9YZR4-F1
#
_cell.length_a   1.000
_cell.length_b   1.000
_cell.length_c   1.000
_cell.angle_alpha   90.00
_cell.angle_beta   90.00
_cell.angle_gamma   90.00
#
_symmetry.space_group_name_H-M   'P 1'
#
loop_
_entity.id
_entity.type
_entity.pdbx_description
1 polymer ?
#
loop_
_entity_poly.entity_id
_entity_poly.type
_entity_poly.pdbx_seq_one_letter_code
_entity_poly.pdbx_strand_id
1 'polypeptide(L)' 'MEENEDEIVEAVGKDLHKPRVEAILAEVLLVKNDIAYALNNLSQWTKPETPEVNMVNKMDNCFIVSEPLGVA' A
#
# COMPACT_ATOMS: atom_id res chain seq x y z
N MET A 1 14.49 1.52 0.71
CA MET A 1 14.57 2.55 -0.35
C MET A 1 15.58 3.63 -0.04
N GLU A 2 15.82 3.99 1.22
CA GLU A 2 16.81 5.03 1.56
C GLU A 2 18.25 4.64 1.22
N GLU A 3 18.62 3.39 1.42
CA GLU A 3 19.98 2.89 1.18
C GLU A 3 20.40 2.93 -0.30
N ASN A 4 19.45 2.74 -1.24
CA ASN A 4 19.72 2.59 -2.68
C ASN A 4 19.05 3.70 -3.52
N GLU A 5 18.67 4.83 -2.92
CA GLU A 5 17.94 5.88 -3.63
C GLU A 5 18.69 6.41 -4.86
N ASP A 6 19.99 6.69 -4.72
CA ASP A 6 20.81 7.21 -5.82
C ASP A 6 20.95 6.19 -6.96
N GLU A 7 21.10 4.90 -6.64
CA GLU A 7 21.17 3.82 -7.65
C GLU A 7 19.86 3.70 -8.43
N ILE A 8 18.71 3.81 -7.76
CA ILE A 8 17.39 3.79 -8.39
C ILE A 8 17.25 4.99 -9.33
N VAL A 9 17.60 6.19 -8.84
CA VAL A 9 17.48 7.42 -9.63
C VAL A 9 18.42 7.42 -10.84
N GLU A 10 19.64 6.89 -10.67
CA GLU A 10 20.58 6.72 -11.77
C GLU A 10 20.05 5.73 -12.83
N ALA A 11 19.49 4.59 -12.40
CA ALA A 11 18.90 3.62 -13.31
C ALA A 11 17.73 4.22 -14.11
N VAL A 12 16.80 4.91 -13.43
CA VAL A 12 15.68 5.62 -14.08
C VAL A 12 16.17 6.69 -15.05
N GLY A 13 17.24 7.41 -14.70
CA GLY A 13 17.87 8.39 -15.58
C GLY A 13 18.47 7.74 -16.84
N LYS A 14 19.13 6.58 -16.72
CA LYS A 14 19.69 5.84 -17.85
C LYS A 14 18.62 5.27 -18.78
N ASP A 15 17.57 4.70 -18.20
CA ASP A 15 16.53 4.01 -18.97
C ASP A 15 15.57 4.99 -19.65
N LEU A 16 15.15 6.04 -18.92
CA LEU A 16 14.07 6.93 -19.36
C LEU A 16 14.56 8.35 -19.70
N HIS A 17 15.85 8.65 -19.57
CA HIS A 17 16.42 10.00 -19.69
C HIS A 17 15.73 11.03 -18.78
N LYS A 18 15.15 10.56 -17.68
CA LYS A 18 14.39 11.38 -16.73
C LYS A 18 15.38 12.21 -15.88
N PRO A 19 15.17 13.54 -15.74
CA PRO A 19 16.00 14.35 -14.85
C PRO A 19 15.93 13.87 -13.40
N ARG A 20 17.04 13.99 -12.66
CA ARG A 20 17.17 13.51 -11.26
C ARG A 20 16.02 13.96 -10.36
N VAL A 21 15.65 15.24 -10.44
CA VAL A 21 14.57 15.82 -9.62
C VAL A 21 13.23 15.18 -9.94
N GLU A 22 12.92 14.96 -11.22
CA GLU A 22 11.68 14.33 -11.64
C GLU A 22 11.63 12.87 -11.20
N ALA A 23 12.73 12.12 -11.35
CA ALA A 23 12.82 10.73 -10.89
C ALA A 23 12.61 10.61 -9.37
N ILE A 24 13.17 11.52 -8.58
CA ILE A 24 12.95 11.54 -7.12
C ILE A 24 11.48 11.82 -6.79
N LEU A 25 10.86 12.83 -7.40
CA LEU A 25 9.49 13.20 -7.08
C LEU A 25 8.48 12.15 -7.54
N ALA A 26 8.63 11.65 -8.77
CA ALA A 26 7.65 10.77 -9.39
C ALA A 26 7.83 9.29 -9.02
N GLU A 27 9.05 8.83 -8.75
CA GLU A 27 9.31 7.41 -8.46
C GLU A 27 9.60 7.20 -6.97
N VAL A 28 10.56 7.92 -6.40
CA VAL A 28 11.04 7.64 -5.04
C VAL A 28 10.07 8.16 -3.98
N LEU A 29 9.74 9.45 -4.03
CA LEU A 29 8.90 10.10 -3.02
C LEU A 29 7.48 9.55 -3.05
N LEU A 30 6.94 9.30 -4.25
CA LEU A 30 5.62 8.68 -4.43
C LEU A 30 5.56 7.33 -3.69
N VAL A 31 6.49 6.42 -4.00
CA VAL A 31 6.50 5.08 -3.39
C VAL A 31 6.77 5.12 -1.89
N LYS A 32 7.67 6.01 -1.42
CA LYS A 32 7.88 6.22 0.03
C LYS A 32 6.60 6.65 0.74
N ASN A 33 5.84 7.56 0.14
CA ASN A 33 4.56 8.01 0.70
C ASN A 33 3.52 6.89 0.69
N ASP A 34 3.44 6.08 -0.37
CA ASP A 34 2.54 4.93 -0.44
C ASP A 34 2.86 3.89 0.63
N ILE A 35 4.15 3.59 0.85
CA ILE A 35 4.61 2.71 1.93
C ILE A 35 4.18 3.27 3.29
N ALA A 36 4.43 4.56 3.55
CA ALA A 36 4.05 5.19 4.81
C ALA A 36 2.53 5.18 5.02
N TYR A 37 1.76 5.48 3.98
CA TYR A 37 0.31 5.42 4.01
C TYR A 37 -0.19 4.00 4.29
N ALA A 38 0.36 3.00 3.61
CA ALA A 38 0.02 1.61 3.85
C ALA A 38 0.33 1.19 5.29
N LEU A 39 1.53 1.48 5.79
CA LEU A 39 1.91 1.16 7.18
C LEU A 39 0.98 1.81 8.20
N ASN A 40 0.58 3.06 7.98
CA ASN A 40 -0.30 3.78 8.89
C ASN A 40 -1.74 3.24 8.91
N ASN A 41 -2.19 2.60 7.82
CA ASN A 41 -3.58 2.15 7.68
C ASN A 41 -3.74 0.61 7.67
N LEU A 42 -2.65 -0.15 7.60
CA LEU A 42 -2.67 -1.61 7.44
C LEU A 42 -3.46 -2.32 8.55
N SER A 43 -3.34 -1.85 9.79
CA SER A 43 -4.08 -2.40 10.94
C SER A 43 -5.58 -2.16 10.84
N GLN A 44 -6.00 -1.04 10.24
CA GLN A 44 -7.39 -0.75 9.98
C GLN A 44 -7.92 -1.61 8.83
N TRP A 45 -7.16 -1.73 7.72
CA TRP A 45 -7.58 -2.49 6.54
C TRP A 45 -7.74 -3.99 6.78
N THR A 46 -7.00 -4.54 7.74
CA THR A 46 -7.02 -5.97 8.09
C THR A 46 -7.94 -6.30 9.27
N LYS A 47 -8.55 -5.29 9.91
CA LYS A 47 -9.44 -5.49 11.05
C LYS A 47 -10.75 -6.13 10.58
N PRO A 48 -11.30 -7.13 11.31
CA PRO A 48 -12.63 -7.65 11.02
C PRO A 48 -13.70 -6.55 11.07
N GLU A 49 -14.54 -6.49 10.04
CA GLU A 49 -15.63 -5.53 9.94
C GLU A 49 -16.97 -6.22 10.18
N THR A 50 -17.84 -5.61 10.99
CA THR A 50 -19.20 -6.12 11.24
C THR A 50 -20.14 -5.49 10.22
N PRO A 51 -20.66 -6.25 9.23
CA PRO A 51 -21.58 -5.71 8.24
C PRO A 51 -22.97 -5.48 8.86
N GLU A 52 -23.83 -4.76 8.13
CA GLU A 52 -25.25 -4.72 8.45
C GLU A 52 -25.86 -6.12 8.26
N VAL A 53 -26.54 -6.63 9.29
CA VAL A 53 -27.17 -7.95 9.29
C VAL A 53 -28.69 -7.87 9.40
N ASN A 54 -29.35 -8.76 8.67
CA ASN A 54 -30.78 -8.98 8.65
C ASN A 54 -31.32 -9.48 10.00
N MET A 55 -32.62 -9.28 10.24
CA MET A 55 -33.28 -9.55 11.54
C MET A 55 -33.06 -10.98 12.05
N VAL A 56 -32.98 -11.96 11.14
CA VAL A 56 -32.76 -13.38 11.46
C VAL A 56 -31.41 -13.61 12.12
N ASN A 57 -30.38 -12.83 11.76
CA ASN A 57 -29.01 -12.98 12.24
C ASN A 57 -28.62 -11.94 13.31
N LYS A 58 -29.58 -11.19 13.87
CA LYS A 58 -29.29 -10.12 14.85
C LYS A 58 -28.65 -10.59 16.15
N MET A 59 -28.81 -11.87 16.50
CA MET A 59 -28.21 -12.46 17.70
C MET A 59 -26.92 -13.24 17.40
N ASP A 60 -26.51 -13.29 16.12
CA ASP A 60 -25.31 -13.99 15.68
C ASP A 60 -24.09 -13.05 15.66
N ASN A 61 -22.89 -13.63 15.73
CA ASN A 61 -21.63 -12.89 15.54
C ASN A 61 -21.20 -12.98 14.07
N CYS A 62 -21.50 -11.95 13.28
CA CYS A 62 -21.12 -11.87 11.87
C CYS A 62 -19.99 -10.86 11.66
N PHE A 63 -18.99 -11.23 10.85
CA PHE A 63 -17.87 -10.36 10.50
C PHE A 63 -17.28 -10.73 9.13
N ILE A 64 -16.67 -9.75 8.47
CA ILE A 64 -15.93 -9.89 7.21
C ILE A 64 -14.45 -9.72 7.54
N VAL A 65 -13.61 -10.64 7.05
CA VAL A 65 -12.15 -10.58 7.20
C VAL A 65 -11.53 -10.53 5.82
N SER A 66 -10.62 -9.58 5.60
CA SER A 66 -9.81 -9.50 4.40
C SER A 66 -8.62 -10.45 4.54
N GLU A 67 -8.57 -11.49 3.71
CA GLU A 67 -7.49 -12.48 3.69
C GLU A 67 -6.68 -12.39 2.38
N PRO A 68 -5.39 -12.77 2.40
CA PRO A 68 -4.58 -12.80 1.19
C PRO A 68 -5.11 -13.85 0.20
N LEU A 69 -5.11 -13.50 -1.09
CA LEU A 69 -5.57 -14.41 -2.16
C LEU A 69 -4.62 -15.60 -2.40
N GLY A 70 -3.37 -15.51 -1.94
CA GLY A 70 -2.33 -16.51 -2.18
C GLY A 70 -1.13 -15.92 -2.91
N VAL A 71 -0.72 -16.57 -4.01
CA VAL A 71 0.44 -16.14 -4.81
C VAL A 71 0.03 -14.98 -5.72
N ALA A 72 0.77 -13.87 -5.63
CA ALA A 72 0.62 -12.69 -6.48
C ALA A 72 1.59 -12.72 -7.68
#